data_AF-A0A7J6GTU8-F1
#
_entry.id   AF-A0A7J6GTU8-F1
#
_cell.length_a   1.000
_cell.length_b   1.000
_cell.length_c   1.000
_cell.angle_alpha   90.00
_cell.angle_beta   90.00
_cell.angle_gamma   90.00
#
_symmetry.space_group_name_H-M   'P 1'
#
loop_
_entity.id
_entity.type
_entity.pdbx_description
1 polymer ?
#
loop_
_entity_poly.entity_id
_entity_poly.type
_entity_poly.pdbx_seq_one_letter_code
_entity_poly.pdbx_strand_id
1 'polypeptide(L)'
;EVALEEMKKEIQARPTEKLVDDLRKKVKILQAVGYNSIEAEDWEVATSGEEMSKMESLLLDKNKKMEHEITQMKVIIPKIKEIIYLMIGIFQRLGALNYLSTDQKHVSSDQDQSSMLKVICNQRDRFRTRLRETEEETRQLKEKIGQLTAELERSKADNVKLYGKIRYVQDYNLEKVVSRGSKKNVEDLESGFSSEVESKYKKIYEDDINPFAAFSKKERDQRYKELGFRDRITLSSGRFLLGNKYARTFAFFYTIGLHILVFTCLYRMSALSYLSNGAEDVGDKPLTLNLRHAF
;
A
#
# COMPACT_ATOMS: atom_id res chain seq x y z
N GLU A 1 52.01 -10.76 -22.34
CA GLU A 1 51.44 -10.28 -21.06
C GLU A 1 50.22 -9.39 -21.25
N VAL A 2 50.28 -8.30 -22.04
CA VAL A 2 49.16 -7.35 -22.20
C VAL A 2 47.85 -8.02 -22.65
N ALA A 3 47.87 -8.87 -23.68
CA ALA A 3 46.68 -9.59 -24.16
C ALA A 3 46.13 -10.61 -23.15
N LEU A 4 46.98 -11.12 -22.25
CA LEU A 4 46.60 -12.10 -21.24
C LEU A 4 45.92 -11.39 -20.06
N GLU A 5 46.42 -10.22 -19.67
CA GLU A 5 45.76 -9.33 -18.70
C GLU A 5 44.42 -8.79 -19.23
N GLU A 6 44.34 -8.48 -20.53
CA GLU A 6 43.10 -8.01 -21.17
C GLU A 6 42.01 -9.10 -21.17
N MET A 7 42.35 -10.33 -21.55
CA MET A 7 41.42 -11.47 -21.46
C MET A 7 41.00 -11.78 -20.00
N LYS A 8 41.90 -11.61 -19.03
CA LYS A 8 41.58 -11.82 -17.61
C LYS A 8 40.58 -10.78 -17.10
N LYS A 9 40.75 -9.53 -17.53
CA LYS A 9 39.85 -8.41 -17.23
C LYS A 9 38.48 -8.61 -17.88
N GLU A 10 38.44 -9.16 -19.10
CA GLU A 10 37.21 -9.46 -19.81
C GLU A 10 36.43 -10.64 -19.21
N ILE A 11 37.12 -11.67 -18.73
CA ILE A 11 36.49 -12.78 -17.98
C ILE A 11 35.91 -12.29 -16.65
N GLN A 12 36.58 -11.35 -15.98
CA GLN A 12 36.10 -10.76 -14.72
C GLN A 12 34.92 -9.78 -14.90
N ALA A 13 34.80 -9.17 -16.08
CA ALA A 13 33.71 -8.25 -16.43
C ALA A 13 32.45 -8.98 -16.92
N ARG A 14 32.54 -10.28 -17.25
CA ARG A 14 31.37 -11.07 -17.64
C ARG A 14 30.41 -11.22 -16.45
N PRO A 15 29.11 -10.90 -16.62
CA PRO A 15 28.15 -11.08 -15.55
C PRO A 15 28.12 -12.56 -15.16
N THR A 16 28.35 -12.83 -13.88
CA THR A 16 28.32 -14.19 -13.32
C THR A 16 26.96 -14.83 -13.66
N GLU A 17 26.93 -16.13 -13.93
CA GLU A 17 25.70 -16.87 -14.26
C GLU A 17 24.57 -16.62 -13.23
N LYS A 18 24.95 -16.51 -11.94
CA LYS A 18 24.03 -16.13 -10.85
C LYS A 18 23.38 -14.75 -11.03
N LEU A 19 24.12 -13.76 -11.53
CA LEU A 19 23.60 -12.41 -11.77
C LEU A 19 22.62 -12.39 -12.96
N VAL A 20 22.91 -13.18 -13.99
CA VAL A 20 22.02 -13.34 -15.16
C VAL A 20 20.71 -14.00 -14.73
N ASP A 21 20.78 -15.04 -13.89
CA ASP A 21 19.60 -15.70 -13.33
C ASP A 21 18.79 -14.78 -12.41
N ASP A 22 19.45 -13.97 -11.59
CA ASP A 22 18.80 -13.01 -10.70
C ASP A 22 18.09 -11.89 -11.49
N LEU A 23 18.71 -11.40 -12.57
CA LEU A 23 18.10 -10.45 -13.49
C LEU A 23 16.91 -11.06 -14.24
N ARG A 24 17.01 -12.32 -14.67
CA ARG A 24 15.87 -13.05 -15.27
C ARG A 24 14.71 -13.19 -14.28
N LYS A 25 14.98 -13.50 -13.02
CA LYS A 25 13.96 -13.56 -11.96
C LYS A 25 13.29 -12.20 -11.76
N LYS A 26 14.06 -11.11 -11.68
CA LYS A 26 13.54 -9.73 -11.55
C LYS A 26 12.67 -9.33 -12.73
N VAL A 27 13.09 -9.63 -13.96
CA VAL A 27 12.31 -9.35 -15.18
C VAL A 27 10.99 -10.13 -15.19
N LYS A 28 11.00 -11.42 -14.80
CA LYS A 28 9.78 -12.23 -14.69
C LYS A 28 8.80 -11.68 -13.66
N ILE A 29 9.28 -11.28 -12.48
CA ILE A 29 8.45 -10.67 -11.43
C ILE A 29 7.86 -9.34 -11.92
N LEU A 30 8.66 -8.49 -12.58
CA LEU A 30 8.21 -7.22 -13.13
C LEU A 30 7.19 -7.41 -14.27
N GLN A 31 7.34 -8.42 -15.11
CA GLN A 31 6.35 -8.77 -16.13
C GLN A 31 5.05 -9.27 -15.49
N ALA A 32 5.12 -10.11 -14.46
CA ALA A 32 3.93 -10.62 -13.76
C ALA A 32 3.15 -9.49 -13.06
N VAL A 33 3.84 -8.58 -12.37
CA VAL A 33 3.23 -7.42 -11.69
C VAL A 33 2.75 -6.35 -12.68
N GLY A 34 3.49 -6.14 -13.77
CA GLY A 34 3.19 -5.10 -14.77
C GLY A 34 2.09 -5.47 -15.77
N TYR A 35 1.93 -6.76 -16.09
CA TYR A 35 0.97 -7.22 -17.11
C TYR A 35 -0.20 -8.05 -16.57
N ASN A 36 -0.22 -8.38 -15.27
CA ASN A 36 -1.31 -9.12 -14.63
C ASN A 36 -1.75 -10.37 -15.43
N SER A 37 -0.77 -11.03 -16.04
CA SER A 37 -0.92 -12.19 -16.89
C SER A 37 0.27 -13.10 -16.60
N ILE A 38 0.05 -14.17 -15.85
CA ILE A 38 0.72 -15.46 -15.99
C ILE A 38 0.04 -16.50 -15.10
N GLU A 39 -0.04 -17.71 -15.64
CA GLU A 39 -0.58 -18.93 -15.06
C GLU A 39 0.11 -19.29 -13.72
N ALA A 40 -0.63 -19.90 -12.81
CA ALA A 40 -0.26 -20.07 -11.40
C ALA A 40 1.03 -20.89 -11.15
N GLU A 41 1.47 -21.68 -12.12
CA GLU A 41 2.63 -22.59 -12.02
C GLU A 41 3.98 -21.86 -12.13
N ASP A 42 4.06 -20.74 -12.85
CA ASP A 42 5.29 -19.94 -12.98
C ASP A 42 5.58 -19.06 -11.76
N TRP A 43 4.56 -18.82 -10.92
CA TRP A 43 4.71 -18.08 -9.67
C TRP A 43 5.48 -18.87 -8.62
N GLU A 44 5.21 -20.16 -8.45
CA GLU A 44 5.89 -20.99 -7.43
C GLU A 44 7.39 -21.13 -7.71
N VAL A 45 7.79 -21.21 -8.98
CA VAL A 45 9.21 -21.30 -9.39
C VAL A 45 9.94 -19.97 -9.16
N ALA A 46 9.28 -18.82 -9.39
CA ALA A 46 9.86 -17.51 -9.11
C ALA A 46 9.96 -17.21 -7.60
N THR A 47 9.07 -17.79 -6.78
CA THR A 47 9.00 -17.55 -5.33
C THR A 47 9.72 -18.59 -4.46
N SER A 48 10.14 -19.72 -5.00
CA SER A 48 10.75 -20.85 -4.26
C SER A 48 12.24 -20.67 -3.91
N GLY A 49 12.77 -19.45 -3.95
CA GLY A 49 14.16 -19.17 -3.59
C GLY A 49 14.35 -18.87 -2.09
N GLU A 50 15.44 -19.40 -1.50
CA GLU A 50 15.86 -19.14 -0.12
C GLU A 50 15.95 -17.63 0.21
N GLU A 51 16.37 -16.82 -0.77
CA GLU A 51 16.44 -15.35 -0.65
C GLU A 51 15.06 -14.69 -0.57
N MET A 52 14.04 -15.27 -1.20
CA MET A 52 12.67 -14.76 -1.14
C MET A 52 12.03 -15.06 0.22
N SER A 53 12.27 -16.26 0.79
CA SER A 53 11.87 -16.56 2.17
C SER A 53 12.56 -15.65 3.19
N LYS A 54 13.83 -15.29 2.94
CA LYS A 54 14.55 -14.29 3.76
C LYS A 54 13.96 -12.88 3.62
N MET A 55 13.54 -12.48 2.43
CA MET A 55 12.86 -11.20 2.23
C MET A 55 11.47 -11.19 2.86
N GLU A 56 10.71 -12.28 2.74
CA GLU A 56 9.39 -12.46 3.34
C GLU A 56 9.46 -12.39 4.87
N SER A 57 10.41 -13.10 5.49
CA SER A 57 10.64 -13.03 6.94
C SER A 57 11.03 -11.63 7.41
N LEU A 58 11.86 -10.91 6.67
CA LEU A 58 12.25 -9.54 7.00
C LEU A 58 11.09 -8.53 6.84
N LEU A 59 10.25 -8.72 5.83
CA LEU A 59 9.03 -7.93 5.65
C LEU A 59 8.01 -8.22 6.75
N LEU A 60 7.85 -9.49 7.15
CA LEU A 60 7.00 -9.90 8.26
C LEU A 60 7.50 -9.31 9.59
N ASP A 61 8.79 -9.35 9.85
CA ASP A 61 9.39 -8.78 11.06
C ASP A 61 9.20 -7.26 11.12
N LYS A 62 9.46 -6.57 10.00
CA LYS A 62 9.24 -5.13 9.89
C LYS A 62 7.76 -4.76 10.06
N ASN A 63 6.85 -5.59 9.52
CA ASN A 63 5.41 -5.39 9.68
C ASN A 63 4.99 -5.56 11.15
N LYS A 64 5.44 -6.64 11.81
CA LYS A 64 5.22 -6.84 13.26
C LYS A 64 5.75 -5.68 14.09
N LYS A 65 6.93 -5.14 13.74
CA LYS A 65 7.51 -3.97 14.41
C LYS A 65 6.65 -2.73 14.22
N MET A 66 6.20 -2.44 12.99
CA MET A 66 5.31 -1.31 12.71
C MET A 66 3.98 -1.45 13.46
N GLU A 67 3.38 -2.65 13.49
CA GLU A 67 2.16 -2.93 14.26
C GLU A 67 2.37 -2.71 15.76
N HIS A 68 3.54 -3.07 16.29
CA HIS A 68 3.90 -2.81 17.67
C HIS A 68 4.03 -1.30 17.95
N GLU A 69 4.70 -0.54 17.10
CA GLU A 69 4.84 0.92 17.20
C GLU A 69 3.47 1.63 17.11
N ILE A 70 2.60 1.19 16.19
CA ILE A 70 1.22 1.68 16.08
C ILE A 70 0.44 1.40 17.37
N THR A 71 0.58 0.20 17.93
CA THR A 71 -0.09 -0.18 19.19
C THR A 71 0.41 0.66 20.35
N GLN A 72 1.72 0.90 20.46
CA GLN A 72 2.28 1.80 21.49
C GLN A 72 1.73 3.22 21.36
N MET A 73 1.71 3.78 20.16
CA MET A 73 1.14 5.12 19.93
C MET A 73 -0.34 5.18 20.31
N LYS A 74 -1.14 4.15 19.98
CA LYS A 74 -2.55 4.06 20.37
C LYS A 74 -2.77 4.06 21.88
N VAL A 75 -1.82 3.54 22.67
CA VAL A 75 -1.89 3.55 24.14
C VAL A 75 -1.46 4.91 24.72
N ILE A 76 -0.53 5.62 24.07
CA ILE A 76 -0.02 6.92 24.54
C ILE A 76 -0.99 8.06 24.23
N ILE A 77 -1.62 8.05 23.05
CA ILE A 77 -2.58 9.07 22.61
C ILE A 77 -3.70 9.39 23.63
N PRO A 78 -4.42 8.41 24.21
CA PRO A 78 -5.48 8.69 25.18
C PRO A 78 -4.94 9.30 26.46
N LYS A 79 -3.75 8.89 26.92
CA LYS A 79 -3.09 9.48 28.11
C LYS A 79 -2.74 10.95 27.89
N ILE A 80 -2.20 11.28 26.72
CA ILE A 80 -1.92 12.68 26.35
C ILE A 80 -3.22 13.49 26.28
N LYS A 81 -4.28 12.91 25.70
CA LYS A 81 -5.59 13.55 25.61
C LYS A 81 -6.17 13.86 27.00
N GLU A 82 -6.06 12.91 27.92
CA GLU A 82 -6.51 13.05 29.31
C GLU A 82 -5.72 14.15 30.05
N ILE A 83 -4.39 14.18 29.90
CA ILE A 83 -3.54 15.24 30.45
C ILE A 83 -3.96 16.62 29.89
N ILE A 84 -4.21 16.72 28.58
CA ILE A 84 -4.65 17.98 27.97
C ILE A 84 -6.00 18.43 28.54
N TYR A 85 -6.98 17.54 28.67
CA TYR A 85 -8.26 17.89 29.30
C TYR A 85 -8.10 18.32 30.75
N LEU A 86 -7.23 17.64 31.51
CA LEU A 86 -6.93 18.00 32.89
C LEU A 86 -6.28 19.39 32.98
N MET A 87 -5.32 19.69 32.09
CA MET A 87 -4.67 20.99 32.02
C MET A 87 -5.63 22.13 31.65
N ILE A 88 -6.53 21.90 30.68
CA ILE A 88 -7.57 22.87 30.31
C ILE A 88 -8.52 23.11 31.49
N GLY A 89 -8.93 22.06 32.20
CA GLY A 89 -9.78 22.17 33.39
C GLY A 89 -9.10 22.90 34.55
N ILE A 90 -7.81 22.65 34.78
CA ILE A 90 -7.01 23.37 35.78
C ILE A 90 -6.88 24.84 35.39
N PHE A 91 -6.61 25.16 34.11
CA PHE A 91 -6.51 26.54 33.64
C PHE A 91 -7.83 27.30 33.79
N GLN A 92 -8.97 26.66 33.50
CA GLN A 92 -10.30 27.24 33.73
C GLN A 92 -10.59 27.45 35.23
N ARG A 93 -10.23 26.49 36.10
CA ARG A 93 -10.40 26.65 37.56
C ARG A 93 -9.48 27.69 38.17
N LEU A 94 -8.23 27.77 37.73
CA LEU A 94 -7.28 28.81 38.17
C LEU A 94 -7.72 30.19 37.67
N GLY A 95 -8.22 30.29 36.43
CA GLY A 95 -8.84 31.52 35.92
C GLY A 95 -10.07 31.97 36.72
N ALA A 96 -10.88 31.02 37.19
CA ALA A 96 -12.05 31.29 38.05
C ALA A 96 -11.66 31.62 39.50
N LEU A 97 -10.65 30.94 40.07
CA LEU A 97 -10.12 31.20 41.42
C LEU A 97 -9.41 32.56 41.51
N ASN A 98 -8.72 32.99 40.44
CA ASN A 98 -8.08 34.31 40.39
C ASN A 98 -9.09 35.48 40.38
N TYR A 99 -10.37 35.22 40.08
CA TYR A 99 -11.46 36.19 40.19
C TYR A 99 -12.09 36.24 41.60
N LEU A 100 -11.86 35.23 42.45
CA LEU A 100 -12.35 35.18 43.84
C LEU A 100 -11.28 35.44 44.90
N SER A 101 -9.99 35.32 44.60
CA SER A 101 -8.89 35.40 45.58
C SER A 101 -8.26 36.79 45.75
N THR A 102 -8.91 37.88 45.30
CA THR A 102 -8.45 39.25 45.58
C THR A 102 -8.81 39.73 47.00
N ASP A 103 -9.04 38.81 47.95
CA ASP A 103 -9.02 39.13 49.38
C ASP A 103 -8.50 37.94 50.21
N GLN A 104 -7.54 38.24 51.10
CA GLN A 104 -6.92 37.42 52.15
C GLN A 104 -5.83 36.36 51.86
N LYS A 105 -4.58 36.80 52.16
CA LYS A 105 -3.49 36.16 52.96
C LYS A 105 -3.05 34.70 52.69
N HIS A 106 -1.85 34.51 52.10
CA HIS A 106 -0.87 33.48 52.52
C HIS A 106 0.58 33.69 52.00
N VAL A 107 1.39 34.56 52.64
CA VAL A 107 2.68 35.04 52.07
C VAL A 107 3.88 34.07 52.10
N SER A 108 3.80 32.86 52.67
CA SER A 108 4.98 31.96 52.73
C SER A 108 4.99 30.77 51.76
N SER A 109 3.83 30.30 51.27
CA SER A 109 3.75 29.16 50.33
C SER A 109 3.76 29.60 48.85
N ASP A 110 3.32 30.83 48.58
CA ASP A 110 3.27 31.40 47.23
C ASP A 110 4.64 31.59 46.60
N GLN A 111 5.70 31.77 47.41
CA GLN A 111 7.04 31.99 46.88
C GLN A 111 7.65 30.71 46.27
N ASP A 112 7.41 29.54 46.89
CA ASP A 112 7.84 28.24 46.36
C ASP A 112 6.96 27.78 45.19
N GLN A 113 5.65 28.02 45.25
CA GLN A 113 4.78 27.77 44.10
C GLN A 113 5.14 28.69 42.92
N SER A 114 5.42 29.97 43.17
CA SER A 114 5.92 30.91 42.15
C SER A 114 7.27 30.46 41.59
N SER A 115 8.17 29.93 42.42
CA SER A 115 9.46 29.39 41.99
C SER A 115 9.30 28.14 41.11
N MET A 116 8.46 27.18 41.51
CA MET A 116 8.18 25.98 40.73
C MET A 116 7.46 26.30 39.41
N LEU A 117 6.50 27.22 39.43
CA LEU A 117 5.81 27.70 38.23
C LEU A 117 6.78 28.40 37.26
N LYS A 118 7.76 29.17 37.76
CA LYS A 118 8.82 29.76 36.92
C LYS A 118 9.68 28.69 36.25
N VAL A 119 10.05 27.63 36.96
CA VAL A 119 10.80 26.51 36.38
C VAL A 119 9.99 25.80 35.28
N ILE A 120 8.70 25.55 35.52
CA ILE A 120 7.81 24.93 34.54
C ILE A 120 7.61 25.84 33.33
N CYS A 121 7.42 27.15 33.53
CA CYS A 121 7.35 28.12 32.44
C CYS A 121 8.64 28.12 31.61
N ASN A 122 9.82 28.15 32.23
CA ASN A 122 11.09 28.11 31.53
C ASN A 122 11.28 26.80 30.74
N GLN A 123 10.88 25.66 31.30
CA GLN A 123 10.94 24.37 30.61
C GLN A 123 9.98 24.34 29.42
N ARG A 124 8.72 24.76 29.62
CA ARG A 124 7.72 24.89 28.55
C ARG A 124 8.23 25.79 27.43
N ASP A 125 8.84 26.92 27.78
CA ASP A 125 9.33 27.89 26.80
C ASP A 125 10.52 27.31 26.02
N ARG A 126 11.41 26.56 26.68
CA ARG A 126 12.48 25.80 26.00
C ARG A 126 11.95 24.73 25.06
N PHE A 127 10.92 23.97 25.46
CA PHE A 127 10.26 23.00 24.59
C PHE A 127 9.54 23.67 23.42
N ARG A 128 8.90 24.81 23.66
CA ARG A 128 8.23 25.60 22.63
C ARG A 128 9.23 26.15 21.61
N THR A 129 10.39 26.60 22.05
CA THR A 129 11.49 27.02 21.17
C THR A 129 11.96 25.87 20.30
N ARG A 130 12.27 24.71 20.90
CA ARG A 130 12.68 23.51 20.14
C ARG A 130 11.63 23.03 19.16
N LEU A 131 10.36 23.03 19.57
CA LEU A 131 9.27 22.65 18.68
C LEU A 131 9.20 23.59 17.47
N ARG A 132 9.32 24.90 17.68
CA ARG A 132 9.35 25.88 16.60
C ARG A 132 10.56 25.70 15.68
N GLU A 133 11.74 25.43 16.24
CA GLU A 133 12.96 25.15 15.47
C GLU A 133 12.76 23.91 14.58
N THR A 134 12.28 22.79 15.14
CA THR A 134 12.02 21.56 14.37
C THR A 134 10.89 21.73 13.34
N GLU A 135 9.85 22.50 13.66
CA GLU A 135 8.76 22.82 12.73
C GLU A 135 9.28 23.66 11.55
N GLU A 136 10.16 24.62 11.81
CA GLU A 136 10.81 25.43 10.80
C GLU A 136 11.78 24.61 9.93
N GLU A 137 12.59 23.74 10.52
CA GLU A 137 13.42 22.77 9.78
C GLU A 137 12.56 21.88 8.88
N THR A 138 11.42 21.40 9.39
CA THR A 138 10.47 20.60 8.61
C THR A 138 9.90 21.40 7.44
N ARG A 139 9.57 22.69 7.65
CA ARG A 139 9.08 23.59 6.60
C ARG A 139 10.16 23.78 5.52
N GLN A 140 11.39 24.04 5.92
CA GLN A 140 12.53 24.22 5.01
C GLN A 140 12.86 22.95 4.22
N LEU A 141 12.81 21.77 4.86
CA LEU A 141 13.02 20.50 4.16
C LEU A 141 11.92 20.22 3.13
N LYS A 142 10.65 20.49 3.46
CA LYS A 142 9.54 20.38 2.51
C LYS A 142 9.70 21.32 1.33
N GLU A 143 10.13 22.55 1.57
CA GLU A 143 10.41 23.53 0.51
C GLU A 143 11.55 23.04 -0.40
N LYS A 144 12.66 22.56 0.18
CA LYS A 144 13.77 21.96 -0.59
C LYS A 144 13.34 20.75 -1.41
N ILE A 145 12.49 19.88 -0.86
CA ILE A 145 11.93 18.74 -1.61
C ILE A 145 11.13 19.27 -2.81
N GLY A 146 10.30 20.30 -2.61
CA GLY A 146 9.54 20.94 -3.69
C GLY A 146 10.46 21.52 -4.78
N GLN A 147 11.50 22.26 -4.38
CA GLN A 147 12.48 22.85 -5.30
C GLN A 147 13.22 21.76 -6.09
N LEU A 148 13.78 20.75 -5.42
CA LEU A 148 14.49 19.64 -6.06
C LEU A 148 13.57 18.82 -6.99
N THR A 149 12.30 18.65 -6.63
CA THR A 149 11.32 17.98 -7.50
C THR A 149 11.07 18.80 -8.77
N ALA A 150 10.93 20.12 -8.65
CA ALA A 150 10.76 21.00 -9.81
C ALA A 150 12.01 21.01 -10.72
N GLU A 151 13.21 21.03 -10.13
CA GLU A 151 14.47 20.93 -10.88
C GLU A 151 14.62 19.58 -11.57
N LEU A 152 14.23 18.48 -10.92
CA LEU A 152 14.21 17.14 -11.50
C LEU A 152 13.30 17.09 -12.74
N GLU A 153 12.07 17.60 -12.63
CA GLU A 153 11.13 17.62 -13.75
C GLU A 153 11.60 18.55 -14.88
N ARG A 154 12.19 19.70 -14.55
CA ARG A 154 12.81 20.59 -15.52
C ARG A 154 13.96 19.90 -16.26
N SER A 155 14.86 19.24 -15.55
CA SER A 155 15.98 18.49 -16.14
C SER A 155 15.49 17.34 -17.01
N LYS A 156 14.46 16.60 -16.60
CA LYS A 156 13.83 15.56 -17.43
C LYS A 156 13.28 16.13 -18.73
N ALA A 157 12.57 17.26 -18.68
CA ALA A 157 12.03 17.91 -19.87
C ALA A 157 13.15 18.40 -20.82
N ASP A 158 14.22 18.96 -20.27
CA ASP A 158 15.38 19.40 -21.05
C ASP A 158 16.13 18.21 -21.67
N ASN A 159 16.27 17.09 -20.95
CA ASN A 159 16.86 15.85 -21.47
C ASN A 159 16.05 15.26 -22.64
N VAL A 160 14.72 15.26 -22.57
CA VAL A 160 13.84 14.81 -23.68
C VAL A 160 14.02 15.70 -24.91
N LYS A 161 14.09 17.03 -24.73
CA LYS A 161 14.36 17.96 -25.83
C LYS A 161 15.74 17.74 -26.44
N LEU A 162 16.76 17.49 -25.60
CA LEU A 162 18.12 17.22 -26.06
C LEU A 162 18.16 15.92 -26.87
N TYR A 163 17.48 14.87 -26.41
CA TYR A 163 17.31 13.63 -27.17
C TYR A 163 16.69 13.90 -28.54
N GLY A 164 15.62 14.69 -28.60
CA GLY A 164 15.00 15.09 -29.87
C GLY A 164 15.96 15.82 -30.82
N LYS A 165 16.81 16.72 -30.30
CA LYS A 165 17.85 17.41 -31.09
C LYS A 165 18.91 16.45 -31.61
N ILE A 166 19.41 15.54 -30.76
CA ILE A 166 20.41 14.54 -31.15
C ILE A 166 19.85 13.65 -32.27
N ARG A 167 18.62 13.15 -32.10
CA ARG A 167 17.94 12.34 -33.11
C ARG A 167 17.78 13.10 -34.44
N TYR A 168 17.30 14.35 -34.39
CA TYR A 168 17.16 15.16 -35.59
C TYR A 168 18.49 15.34 -36.35
N VAL A 169 19.58 15.59 -35.63
CA VAL A 169 20.93 15.72 -36.21
C VAL A 169 21.44 14.38 -36.76
N GLN A 170 21.19 13.27 -36.06
CA GLN A 170 21.55 11.92 -36.53
C GLN A 170 20.78 11.56 -37.80
N ASP A 171 19.47 11.77 -37.83
CA ASP A 171 18.62 11.50 -39.00
C ASP A 171 19.04 12.36 -40.20
N TYR A 172 19.34 13.66 -39.98
CA TYR A 172 19.84 14.56 -41.04
C TYR A 172 21.23 14.18 -41.55
N ASN A 173 22.15 13.73 -40.67
CA ASN A 173 23.45 13.22 -41.10
C ASN A 173 23.30 11.89 -41.86
N LEU A 174 22.40 11.00 -41.44
CA LEU A 174 22.13 9.75 -42.13
C LEU A 174 21.63 10.02 -43.56
N GLU A 175 20.75 11.00 -43.74
CA GLU A 175 20.27 11.46 -45.04
C GLU A 175 21.41 12.01 -45.93
N LYS A 176 22.35 12.76 -45.35
CA LYS A 176 23.57 13.24 -46.04
C LYS A 176 24.53 12.12 -46.43
N VAL A 177 24.68 11.08 -45.60
CA VAL A 177 25.62 9.96 -45.86
C VAL A 177 25.05 8.98 -46.90
N VAL A 178 23.72 8.86 -47.02
CA VAL A 178 23.10 8.07 -48.11
C VAL A 178 23.38 8.69 -49.50
N SER A 179 23.66 9.99 -49.58
CA SER A 179 24.10 10.66 -50.83
C SER A 179 25.61 10.50 -51.14
N ARG A 180 26.42 9.95 -50.23
CA ARG A 180 27.84 9.66 -50.43
C ARG A 180 28.11 8.23 -50.02
N GLY A 181 27.88 7.31 -50.96
CA GLY A 181 27.98 5.87 -50.75
C GLY A 181 29.27 5.45 -50.05
N SER A 182 29.13 4.95 -48.82
CA SER A 182 29.83 3.77 -48.27
C SER A 182 29.44 3.65 -46.79
N LYS A 183 28.52 2.73 -46.48
CA LYS A 183 28.00 2.50 -45.13
C LYS A 183 28.96 1.55 -44.40
N LYS A 184 29.99 2.09 -43.72
CA LYS A 184 30.71 1.34 -42.69
C LYS A 184 29.90 1.42 -41.40
N ASN A 185 29.34 0.29 -40.99
CA ASN A 185 28.70 0.08 -39.70
C ASN A 185 29.80 0.20 -38.64
N VAL A 186 29.97 1.40 -38.07
CA VAL A 186 30.75 1.58 -36.85
C VAL A 186 29.80 1.16 -35.74
N GLU A 187 29.92 -0.10 -35.33
CA GLU A 187 29.32 -0.58 -34.09
C GLU A 187 29.93 0.23 -32.94
N ASP A 188 29.12 1.16 -32.42
CA ASP A 188 29.43 2.01 -31.29
C ASP A 188 29.44 1.17 -30.01
N LEU A 189 30.63 0.67 -29.67
CA LEU A 189 30.88 -0.30 -28.61
C LEU A 189 30.66 0.24 -27.18
N GLU A 190 30.19 1.49 -27.01
CA GLU A 190 29.87 2.09 -25.69
C GLU A 190 28.37 2.05 -25.33
N SER A 191 27.52 1.45 -26.18
CA SER A 191 26.06 1.55 -26.09
C SER A 191 25.40 0.88 -24.86
N GLY A 192 26.09 0.04 -24.08
CA GLY A 192 25.44 -0.77 -23.04
C GLY A 192 24.70 0.02 -21.93
N PHE A 193 25.30 1.09 -21.41
CA PHE A 193 24.70 1.93 -20.36
C PHE A 193 23.96 3.15 -20.94
N SER A 194 24.47 3.71 -22.04
CA SER A 194 23.81 4.79 -22.77
C SER A 194 22.45 4.34 -23.31
N SER A 195 22.35 3.09 -23.81
CA SER A 195 21.13 2.56 -24.43
C SER A 195 19.96 2.47 -23.46
N GLU A 196 20.15 2.16 -22.17
CA GLU A 196 19.03 2.12 -21.22
C GLU A 196 18.48 3.52 -20.94
N VAL A 197 19.38 4.48 -20.71
CA VAL A 197 19.04 5.89 -20.49
C VAL A 197 18.42 6.48 -21.76
N GLU A 198 19.01 6.19 -22.91
CA GLU A 198 18.53 6.58 -24.24
C GLU A 198 17.16 5.96 -24.52
N SER A 199 16.96 4.67 -24.24
CA SER A 199 15.68 3.97 -24.42
C SER A 199 14.58 4.59 -23.56
N LYS A 200 14.91 5.00 -22.33
CA LYS A 200 13.97 5.70 -21.45
C LYS A 200 13.51 7.03 -22.06
N TYR A 201 14.44 7.86 -22.52
CA TYR A 201 14.09 9.17 -23.11
C TYR A 201 13.51 9.04 -24.52
N LYS A 202 13.93 8.05 -25.30
CA LYS A 202 13.34 7.65 -26.57
C LYS A 202 11.88 7.32 -26.42
N LYS A 203 11.54 6.46 -25.46
CA LYS A 203 10.14 6.09 -25.19
C LYS A 203 9.30 7.33 -24.82
N ILE A 204 9.81 8.18 -23.93
CA ILE A 204 9.11 9.41 -23.53
C ILE A 204 8.88 10.34 -24.73
N TYR A 205 9.88 10.46 -25.60
CA TYR A 205 9.80 11.28 -26.82
C TYR A 205 8.80 10.71 -27.85
N GLU A 206 8.83 9.39 -28.10
CA GLU A 206 7.91 8.72 -29.02
C GLU A 206 6.46 8.76 -28.51
N ASP A 207 6.26 8.61 -27.20
CA ASP A 207 4.95 8.73 -26.55
C ASP A 207 4.39 10.16 -26.67
N ASP A 208 5.25 11.20 -26.61
CA ASP A 208 4.86 12.61 -26.72
C ASP A 208 4.57 13.04 -28.18
N ILE A 209 5.31 12.48 -29.14
CA ILE A 209 5.13 12.80 -30.57
C ILE A 209 3.99 12.05 -31.22
N ASN A 210 3.62 10.87 -30.72
CA ASN A 210 2.60 10.06 -31.35
C ASN A 210 1.18 10.63 -31.09
N PRO A 211 0.49 11.16 -32.12
CA PRO A 211 -0.84 11.76 -31.96
C PRO A 211 -1.89 10.74 -31.48
N PHE A 212 -1.68 9.44 -31.73
CA PHE A 212 -2.57 8.37 -31.31
C PHE A 212 -2.27 7.85 -29.90
N ALA A 213 -1.06 8.04 -29.36
CA ALA A 213 -0.74 7.67 -27.98
C ALA A 213 -1.43 8.61 -26.98
N ALA A 214 -1.40 9.92 -27.24
CA ALA A 214 -2.12 10.91 -26.47
C ALA A 214 -3.65 10.69 -26.52
N PHE A 215 -4.18 10.39 -27.71
CA PHE A 215 -5.62 10.11 -27.89
C PHE A 215 -6.06 8.80 -27.24
N SER A 216 -5.34 7.69 -27.44
CA SER A 216 -5.67 6.39 -26.82
C SER A 216 -5.49 6.39 -25.30
N LYS A 217 -4.54 7.16 -24.76
CA LYS A 217 -4.42 7.39 -23.31
C LYS A 217 -5.62 8.17 -22.78
N LYS A 218 -6.01 9.25 -23.47
CA LYS A 218 -7.18 10.07 -23.11
C LYS A 218 -8.50 9.29 -23.21
N GLU A 219 -8.65 8.45 -24.22
CA GLU A 219 -9.81 7.56 -24.38
C GLU A 219 -9.86 6.52 -23.26
N ARG A 220 -8.74 5.85 -22.93
CA ARG A 220 -8.69 4.91 -21.79
C ARG A 220 -9.03 5.61 -20.47
N ASP A 221 -8.49 6.79 -20.24
CA ASP A 221 -8.77 7.57 -19.03
C ASP A 221 -10.23 8.04 -18.95
N GLN A 222 -10.87 8.37 -20.08
CA GLN A 222 -12.30 8.65 -20.16
C GLN A 222 -13.14 7.40 -19.93
N ARG A 223 -12.78 6.25 -20.53
CA ARG A 223 -13.45 4.96 -20.27
C ARG A 223 -13.35 4.55 -18.80
N TYR A 224 -12.23 4.83 -18.13
CA TYR A 224 -12.08 4.63 -16.68
C TYR A 224 -12.94 5.57 -15.83
N LYS A 225 -13.24 6.78 -16.32
CA LYS A 225 -14.14 7.75 -15.67
C LYS A 225 -15.62 7.50 -15.99
N GLU A 226 -15.90 6.92 -17.15
CA GLU A 226 -17.23 6.51 -17.64
C GLU A 226 -17.65 5.12 -17.14
N LEU A 227 -16.72 4.33 -16.61
CA LEU A 227 -17.01 3.12 -15.85
C LEU A 227 -17.71 3.52 -14.54
N GLY A 228 -19.04 3.53 -14.59
CA GLY A 228 -19.91 3.77 -13.46
C GLY A 228 -19.49 2.91 -12.26
N PHE A 229 -19.45 3.54 -11.09
CA PHE A 229 -19.06 2.97 -9.80
C PHE A 229 -19.62 1.55 -9.52
N ARG A 230 -20.81 1.24 -10.06
CA ARG A 230 -21.47 -0.07 -9.95
C ARG A 230 -20.79 -1.20 -10.73
N ASP A 231 -20.30 -0.93 -11.94
CA ASP A 231 -19.67 -1.95 -12.79
C ASP A 231 -18.26 -2.30 -12.30
N ARG A 232 -17.58 -1.30 -11.71
CA ARG A 232 -16.27 -1.46 -11.06
C ARG A 232 -16.34 -2.35 -9.81
N ILE A 233 -17.41 -2.23 -9.02
CA ILE A 233 -17.62 -3.10 -7.85
C ILE A 233 -17.92 -4.53 -8.29
N THR A 234 -18.82 -4.74 -9.26
CA THR A 234 -19.15 -6.09 -9.75
C THR A 234 -17.93 -6.81 -10.32
N LEU A 235 -17.17 -6.15 -11.20
CA LEU A 235 -15.97 -6.74 -11.80
C LEU A 235 -14.83 -6.93 -10.77
N SER A 236 -14.70 -6.03 -9.79
CA SER A 236 -13.74 -6.16 -8.70
C SER A 236 -14.11 -7.29 -7.73
N SER A 237 -15.39 -7.42 -7.37
CA SER A 237 -15.89 -8.50 -6.52
C SER A 237 -15.76 -9.86 -7.20
N GLY A 238 -16.04 -9.94 -8.50
CA GLY A 238 -15.82 -11.15 -9.30
C GLY A 238 -14.34 -11.54 -9.37
N ARG A 239 -13.45 -10.61 -9.74
CA ARG A 239 -12.01 -10.88 -9.75
C ARG A 239 -11.44 -11.20 -8.37
N PHE A 240 -11.95 -10.58 -7.31
CA PHE A 240 -11.50 -10.82 -5.94
C PHE A 240 -11.88 -12.22 -5.45
N LEU A 241 -13.09 -12.69 -5.76
CA LEU A 241 -13.54 -14.04 -5.43
C LEU A 241 -12.80 -15.10 -6.25
N LEU A 242 -12.56 -14.87 -7.55
CA LEU A 242 -11.87 -15.85 -8.41
C LEU A 242 -10.34 -15.82 -8.26
N GLY A 243 -9.74 -14.65 -7.99
CA GLY A 243 -8.30 -14.46 -7.96
C GLY A 243 -7.63 -14.84 -6.64
N ASN A 244 -8.32 -14.71 -5.50
CA ASN A 244 -7.70 -14.88 -4.19
C ASN A 244 -8.04 -16.26 -3.58
N LYS A 245 -7.01 -17.08 -3.29
CA LYS A 245 -7.16 -18.41 -2.66
C LYS A 245 -7.95 -18.36 -1.35
N TYR A 246 -7.75 -17.30 -0.56
CA TYR A 246 -8.47 -17.11 0.70
C TYR A 246 -9.94 -16.75 0.50
N ALA A 247 -10.27 -15.98 -0.54
CA ALA A 247 -11.64 -15.62 -0.85
C ALA A 247 -12.46 -16.84 -1.32
N ARG A 248 -11.84 -17.74 -2.11
CA ARG A 248 -12.45 -19.03 -2.49
C ARG A 248 -12.73 -19.91 -1.27
N THR A 249 -11.74 -20.04 -0.39
CA THR A 249 -11.88 -20.82 0.86
C THR A 249 -12.97 -20.23 1.76
N PHE A 250 -13.03 -18.91 1.90
CA PHE A 250 -14.07 -18.23 2.67
C PHE A 250 -15.47 -18.47 2.08
N ALA A 251 -15.64 -18.34 0.76
CA ALA A 251 -16.91 -18.60 0.09
C ALA A 251 -17.35 -20.06 0.24
N PHE A 252 -16.41 -21.01 0.15
CA PHE A 252 -16.67 -22.43 0.37
C PHE A 252 -17.19 -22.68 1.79
N PHE A 253 -16.48 -22.22 2.83
CA PHE A 253 -16.94 -22.36 4.21
C PHE A 253 -18.27 -21.64 4.49
N TYR A 254 -18.49 -20.49 3.87
CA TYR A 254 -19.76 -19.77 3.95
C TYR A 254 -20.92 -20.61 3.39
N THR A 255 -20.74 -21.22 2.22
CA THR A 255 -21.77 -22.11 1.64
C THR A 255 -22.01 -23.35 2.49
N ILE A 256 -20.96 -24.01 3.00
CA ILE A 256 -21.08 -25.17 3.89
C ILE A 256 -21.82 -24.78 5.19
N GLY A 257 -21.45 -23.66 5.81
CA GLY A 257 -22.07 -23.18 7.04
C GLY A 257 -23.54 -22.86 6.84
N LEU A 258 -23.90 -22.24 5.71
CA LEU A 258 -25.29 -21.95 5.35
C LEU A 258 -26.09 -23.25 5.18
N HIS A 259 -25.53 -24.26 4.52
CA HIS A 259 -26.20 -25.56 4.39
C HIS A 259 -26.41 -26.23 5.75
N ILE A 260 -25.38 -26.29 6.61
CA ILE A 260 -25.50 -26.85 7.96
C ILE A 260 -26.59 -26.12 8.76
N LEU A 261 -26.64 -24.79 8.65
CA LEU A 261 -27.64 -23.97 9.34
C LEU A 261 -29.05 -24.27 8.85
N VAL A 262 -29.25 -24.35 7.53
CA VAL A 262 -30.55 -24.69 6.93
C VAL A 262 -30.98 -26.11 7.34
N PHE A 263 -30.08 -27.09 7.25
CA PHE A 263 -30.37 -28.47 7.68
C PHE A 263 -30.69 -28.54 9.17
N THR A 264 -29.99 -27.77 10.01
CA THR A 264 -30.27 -27.69 11.46
C THR A 264 -31.63 -27.05 11.73
N CYS A 265 -31.97 -26.00 10.99
CA CYS A 265 -33.27 -25.33 11.10
C CYS A 265 -34.40 -26.29 10.69
N LEU A 266 -34.27 -26.98 9.56
CA LEU A 266 -35.22 -27.98 9.08
C LEU A 266 -35.32 -29.17 10.04
N TYR A 267 -34.20 -29.65 10.60
CA TYR A 267 -34.20 -30.72 11.59
C TYR A 267 -34.94 -30.30 12.87
N ARG A 268 -34.71 -29.08 13.36
CA ARG A 268 -35.40 -28.53 14.53
C ARG A 268 -36.89 -28.34 14.26
N MET A 269 -37.29 -27.79 13.12
CA MET A 269 -38.70 -27.67 12.73
C MET A 269 -39.37 -29.03 12.54
N SER A 270 -38.68 -29.98 11.92
CA SER A 270 -39.15 -31.36 11.78
C SER A 270 -39.35 -32.01 13.14
N ALA A 271 -38.35 -31.96 14.04
CA ALA A 271 -38.45 -32.52 15.38
C ALA A 271 -39.58 -31.86 16.21
N LEU A 272 -39.74 -30.54 16.10
CA LEU A 272 -40.85 -29.81 16.73
C LEU A 272 -42.21 -30.21 16.14
N SER A 273 -42.29 -30.42 14.82
CA SER A 273 -43.50 -30.89 14.15
C SER A 273 -43.84 -32.35 14.52
N TYR A 274 -42.84 -33.22 14.69
CA TYR A 274 -43.03 -34.59 15.18
C TYR A 274 -43.54 -34.61 16.62
N LEU A 275 -43.03 -33.74 17.49
CA LEU A 275 -43.53 -33.59 18.87
C LEU A 275 -44.94 -32.98 18.93
N SER A 276 -45.25 -32.03 18.06
CA SER A 276 -46.58 -31.41 17.96
C SER A 276 -47.64 -32.40 17.47
N ASN A 277 -47.32 -33.24 16.48
CA ASN A 277 -48.25 -34.26 15.96
C ASN A 277 -48.31 -35.51 16.84
N GLY A 278 -47.30 -35.77 17.67
CA GLY A 278 -47.29 -36.87 18.65
C GLY A 278 -48.08 -36.55 19.93
N ALA A 279 -48.45 -35.29 20.16
CA ALA A 279 -49.23 -34.88 21.33
C ALA A 279 -50.74 -35.11 21.18
N GLU A 280 -51.25 -35.44 19.99
CA GLU A 280 -52.69 -35.71 19.76
C GLU A 280 -53.09 -37.20 19.90
N ASP A 281 -52.16 -38.13 20.17
CA ASP A 281 -52.49 -39.57 20.27
C ASP A 281 -52.49 -40.11 21.72
N VAL A 282 -52.59 -39.24 22.73
CA VAL A 282 -52.77 -39.65 24.13
C VAL A 282 -53.84 -38.79 24.80
N GLY A 283 -55.10 -39.07 24.49
CA GLY A 283 -56.23 -38.56 25.27
C GLY A 283 -57.48 -38.34 24.45
N ASP A 284 -58.26 -39.41 24.26
CA ASP A 284 -59.71 -39.41 24.53
C ASP A 284 -60.36 -40.68 23.96
N LYS A 285 -60.42 -41.73 24.77
CA LYS A 285 -61.37 -42.85 24.56
C LYS A 285 -62.69 -42.46 25.24
N PRO A 286 -63.79 -42.25 24.52
CA PRO A 286 -65.09 -42.06 25.17
C PRO A 286 -65.58 -43.42 25.70
N LEU A 287 -65.80 -43.48 27.02
CA LEU A 287 -66.57 -44.53 27.67
C LEU A 287 -68.03 -44.46 27.18
N THR A 288 -68.37 -45.22 26.14
CA THR A 288 -69.77 -45.53 25.82
C THR A 288 -70.11 -46.92 26.33
N LEU A 289 -70.70 -46.94 27.52
CA LEU A 289 -71.47 -48.02 28.09
C LEU A 289 -72.60 -48.40 27.12
N ASN A 290 -72.67 -49.65 26.64
CA ASN A 290 -73.89 -50.17 26.04
C ASN A 290 -74.12 -51.63 26.46
N LEU A 291 -75.21 -51.80 27.20
CA LEU A 291 -75.68 -53.03 27.80
C LEU A 291 -76.66 -53.69 26.83
N ARG A 292 -76.38 -54.90 26.32
CA ARG A 292 -77.46 -55.82 25.88
C ARG A 292 -77.01 -57.28 25.80
N HIS A 293 -77.64 -58.07 26.67
CA HIS A 293 -78.05 -59.48 26.50
C HIS A 293 -77.34 -60.36 25.47
N ALA A 294 -76.75 -61.46 25.96
CA ALA A 294 -77.01 -62.77 25.40
C ALA A 294 -77.06 -63.79 26.56
N PHE A 295 -77.99 -64.74 26.41
CA PHE A 295 -78.13 -65.97 27.19
C PHE A 295 -76.84 -66.78 27.24
#